data_AF-A0AAV5UMT3-F1
#
_entry.id   AF-A0AAV5UMT3-F1
#
_cell.length_a   1.000
_cell.length_b   1.000
_cell.length_c   1.000
_cell.angle_alpha   90.00
_cell.angle_beta   90.00
_cell.angle_gamma   90.00
#
_symmetry.space_group_name_H-M   'P 1'
#
loop_
_entity.id
_entity.type
_entity.pdbx_description
1 polymer ?
#
loop_
_entity_poly.entity_id
_entity_poly.type
_entity_poly.pdbx_seq_one_letter_code
_entity_poly.pdbx_strand_id
1 'polypeptide(L)'
;FRYSRMQKIKSEQVEYAKKALIVIVSVLFIYLFFNEFEDQHQTEPIVVVPKAENENMTRYELGQRYYVYPKARTNTRVSINIVVINTAGTKLENYEKAKNSLECYVALHGYNLFIEVDNKFEECAHHKDKFFRRHCHVHKLMETKMKEGDWVLVIDGDVGVINPKRLIEEYLEHGYEIYLVNRFYFWEYAMSNYIVKNNLRGRDWVDELAKWEFKLPQSMHGTDNGALHIFMMNYLVPETRDPKTRTRMAKLCYSLWERSVSWDDVFSMEACARMVIGERVYFPEQKVKIYNKGEGMARDLWIFHSHWAPDDFMFHSLKEENFTPFPENDAGQQRCRQTLLKYHFNNSKDEPCHMVFPILKKLNVERCKNGTEGWLMEGRLEIDNETRKKVYDKIAYQQLKEQMEHVGKTAGKIERMWMF
;
A
#
# COMPACT_ATOMS: atom_id res chain seq x y z
N PHE A 1 -30.56 27.89 52.92
CA PHE A 1 -30.10 27.92 51.52
C PHE A 1 -28.57 27.84 51.33
N ARG A 2 -27.73 28.64 52.01
CA ARG A 2 -26.25 28.53 51.86
C ARG A 2 -25.63 27.23 52.37
N TYR A 3 -26.20 26.61 53.41
CA TYR A 3 -25.66 25.38 54.00
C TYR A 3 -25.88 24.13 53.12
N SER A 4 -27.05 23.97 52.48
CA SER A 4 -27.31 22.82 51.60
C SER A 4 -26.54 22.89 50.28
N ARG A 5 -26.22 24.10 49.79
CA ARG A 5 -25.39 24.29 48.59
C ARG A 5 -23.94 23.88 48.82
N MET A 6 -23.38 24.12 50.01
CA MET A 6 -22.02 23.68 50.35
C MET A 6 -21.93 22.15 50.55
N GLN A 7 -22.98 21.51 51.10
CA GLN A 7 -23.00 20.06 51.22
C GLN A 7 -23.08 19.36 49.85
N LYS A 8 -23.82 19.92 48.89
CA LYS A 8 -23.91 19.39 47.52
C LYS A 8 -22.59 19.49 46.75
N ILE A 9 -21.86 20.60 46.91
CA ILE A 9 -20.53 20.76 46.29
C ILE A 9 -19.52 19.77 46.89
N LYS A 10 -19.56 19.55 48.20
CA LYS A 10 -18.71 18.53 48.85
C LYS A 10 -19.04 17.12 48.37
N SER A 11 -20.31 16.77 48.17
CA SER A 11 -20.68 15.43 47.67
C SER A 11 -20.24 15.23 46.22
N GLU A 12 -20.37 16.25 45.36
CA GLU A 12 -19.95 16.18 43.95
C GLU A 12 -18.42 16.08 43.81
N GLN A 13 -17.66 16.80 44.64
CA GLN A 13 -16.19 16.68 44.66
C GLN A 13 -15.71 15.30 45.15
N VAL A 14 -16.40 14.71 46.14
CA VAL A 14 -16.11 13.35 46.61
C VAL A 14 -16.42 12.31 45.52
N GLU A 15 -17.50 12.50 44.76
CA GLU A 15 -17.83 11.60 43.64
C GLU A 15 -16.82 11.72 42.49
N TYR A 16 -16.35 12.94 42.19
CA TYR A 16 -15.30 13.16 41.20
C TYR A 16 -13.97 12.52 41.62
N ALA A 17 -13.58 12.67 42.88
CA ALA A 17 -12.37 12.03 43.43
C ALA A 17 -12.46 10.50 43.36
N LYS A 18 -13.63 9.91 43.62
CA LYS A 18 -13.86 8.46 43.47
C LYS A 18 -13.71 8.01 42.01
N LYS A 19 -14.27 8.74 41.04
CA LYS A 19 -14.13 8.43 39.61
C LYS A 19 -12.68 8.55 39.13
N ALA A 20 -11.97 9.59 39.56
CA ALA A 20 -10.55 9.76 39.24
C ALA A 20 -9.69 8.62 39.82
N LEU A 21 -9.97 8.19 41.05
CA LEU A 21 -9.27 7.07 41.68
C LEU A 21 -9.51 5.75 40.93
N ILE A 22 -10.74 5.49 40.47
CA ILE A 22 -11.05 4.30 39.66
C ILE A 22 -10.25 4.31 38.35
N VAL A 23 -10.16 5.46 37.66
CA VAL A 23 -9.36 5.56 36.42
C VAL A 23 -7.88 5.32 36.70
N ILE A 24 -7.32 5.90 37.76
CA ILE A 24 -5.91 5.69 38.15
C ILE A 24 -5.63 4.23 38.48
N VAL A 25 -6.51 3.58 39.24
CA VAL A 25 -6.38 2.15 39.58
C VAL A 25 -6.50 1.29 38.32
N SER A 26 -7.42 1.58 37.41
CA SER A 26 -7.54 0.84 36.14
C SER A 26 -6.31 0.99 35.24
N VAL A 27 -5.73 2.20 35.15
CA VAL A 27 -4.49 2.43 34.39
C VAL A 27 -3.31 1.71 35.02
N LEU A 28 -3.19 1.72 36.35
CA LEU A 28 -2.17 0.95 37.07
C LEU A 28 -2.36 -0.56 36.89
N PHE A 29 -3.60 -1.05 36.90
CA PHE A 29 -3.90 -2.46 36.67
C PHE A 29 -3.55 -2.89 35.24
N ILE A 30 -3.86 -2.05 34.25
CA ILE A 30 -3.46 -2.27 32.85
C ILE A 30 -1.92 -2.27 32.74
N TYR A 31 -1.24 -1.30 33.34
CA TYR A 31 0.22 -1.21 33.32
C TYR A 31 0.89 -2.42 33.97
N LEU A 32 0.39 -2.87 35.12
CA LEU A 32 0.88 -4.09 35.79
C LEU A 32 0.57 -5.35 34.98
N PHE A 33 -0.62 -5.46 34.40
CA PHE A 33 -1.01 -6.61 33.55
C PHE A 33 -0.13 -6.71 32.29
N PHE A 34 0.24 -5.58 31.68
CA PHE A 34 1.17 -5.58 30.54
C PHE A 34 2.61 -5.91 30.93
N ASN A 35 3.08 -5.43 32.09
CA ASN A 35 4.41 -5.79 32.59
C ASN A 35 4.50 -7.26 33.02
N GLU A 36 3.42 -7.87 33.49
CA GLU A 36 3.37 -9.29 33.86
C GLU A 36 3.22 -10.21 32.63
N PHE A 37 2.71 -9.69 31.50
CA PHE A 37 2.64 -10.40 30.23
C PHE A 37 3.97 -10.44 29.46
N GLU A 38 4.88 -9.50 29.74
CA GLU A 38 6.23 -9.49 29.13
C GLU A 38 7.16 -10.57 29.70
N ASP A 39 6.84 -11.17 30.85
CA ASP A 39 7.72 -12.12 31.56
C ASP A 39 7.32 -13.61 31.44
N GLN A 40 6.26 -13.96 30.70
CA GLN A 40 5.76 -15.34 30.59
C GLN A 40 5.70 -15.97 29.18
N HIS A 41 6.38 -15.41 28.18
CA HIS A 41 6.57 -16.07 26.88
C HIS A 41 8.05 -16.33 26.56
N GLN A 42 8.70 -17.13 27.40
CA GLN A 42 9.77 -18.02 26.94
C GLN A 42 9.11 -19.30 26.41
N THR A 43 8.69 -19.28 25.15
CA THR A 43 8.38 -20.51 24.41
C THR A 43 9.69 -21.14 23.94
N GLU A 44 9.83 -22.44 24.21
CA GLU A 44 10.96 -23.26 23.80
C GLU A 44 11.23 -23.14 22.28
N PRO A 45 12.50 -23.15 21.84
CA PRO A 45 12.81 -23.05 20.42
C PRO A 45 12.36 -24.32 19.71
N ILE A 46 11.34 -24.18 18.86
CA ILE A 46 11.01 -25.19 17.85
C ILE A 46 12.23 -25.30 16.93
N VAL A 47 12.95 -26.41 17.03
CA VAL A 47 14.01 -26.79 16.10
C VAL A 47 13.35 -27.06 14.75
N VAL A 48 13.25 -26.02 13.92
CA VAL A 48 13.03 -26.18 12.49
C VAL A 48 14.36 -26.66 11.92
N VAL A 49 14.46 -27.96 11.65
CA VAL A 49 15.54 -28.52 10.84
C VAL A 49 15.48 -27.83 9.48
N PRO A 50 16.48 -27.02 9.08
CA PRO A 50 16.54 -26.53 7.71
C PRO A 50 16.84 -27.74 6.85
N LYS A 51 15.92 -28.10 5.96
CA LYS A 51 16.26 -28.95 4.83
C LYS A 51 17.14 -28.08 3.93
N ALA A 52 18.44 -28.15 4.18
CA ALA A 52 19.46 -27.54 3.35
C ALA A 52 19.37 -28.16 1.95
N GLU A 53 18.65 -27.48 1.05
CA GLU A 53 18.98 -27.57 -0.35
C GLU A 53 20.22 -26.70 -0.55
N ASN A 54 21.32 -27.38 -0.87
CA ASN A 54 22.64 -26.82 -1.13
C ASN A 54 22.58 -25.75 -2.23
N GLU A 55 22.38 -24.49 -1.86
CA GLU A 55 22.92 -23.35 -2.60
C GLU A 55 24.13 -22.84 -1.81
N ASN A 56 25.29 -23.43 -2.09
CA ASN A 56 26.57 -22.76 -1.89
C ASN A 56 26.63 -21.56 -2.86
N MET A 57 25.83 -20.54 -2.57
CA MET A 57 25.95 -19.22 -3.14
C MET A 57 27.13 -18.59 -2.43
N THR A 58 28.34 -18.84 -2.94
CA THR A 58 29.51 -18.03 -2.63
C THR A 58 29.09 -16.57 -2.63
N ARG A 59 29.29 -15.86 -1.52
CA ARG A 59 29.17 -14.40 -1.41
C ARG A 59 29.71 -13.76 -2.69
N TYR A 60 28.83 -13.47 -3.64
CA TYR A 60 29.11 -12.53 -4.70
C TYR A 60 29.40 -11.21 -4.00
N GLU A 61 30.48 -10.53 -4.37
CA GLU A 61 30.83 -9.24 -3.79
C GLU A 61 29.62 -8.30 -3.92
N LEU A 62 28.93 -8.05 -2.79
CA LEU A 62 27.93 -6.99 -2.69
C LEU A 62 28.54 -5.73 -3.32
N GLY A 63 27.89 -5.17 -4.35
CA GLY A 63 28.41 -3.99 -5.03
C GLY A 63 28.85 -4.17 -6.49
N GLN A 64 28.55 -5.29 -7.16
CA GLN A 64 28.77 -5.42 -8.60
C GLN A 64 27.47 -5.69 -9.37
N ARG A 65 27.50 -5.41 -10.67
CA ARG A 65 26.41 -5.77 -11.58
C ARG A 65 26.41 -7.28 -11.81
N TYR A 66 25.24 -7.91 -11.85
CA TYR A 66 25.15 -9.35 -12.05
C TYR A 66 23.88 -9.76 -12.78
N TYR A 67 23.86 -10.99 -13.30
CA TYR A 67 22.69 -11.53 -13.98
C TYR A 67 21.83 -12.38 -13.04
N VAL A 68 20.52 -12.17 -13.09
CA VAL A 68 19.52 -13.07 -12.51
C VAL A 68 18.86 -13.89 -13.62
N TYR A 69 18.85 -15.21 -13.47
CA TYR A 69 18.16 -16.13 -14.38
C TYR A 69 16.98 -16.79 -13.66
N PRO A 70 15.77 -16.24 -13.78
CA PRO A 70 14.59 -16.80 -13.13
C PRO A 70 14.11 -18.08 -13.84
N LYS A 71 13.42 -18.95 -13.09
CA LYS A 71 12.75 -20.13 -13.63
C LYS A 71 11.26 -19.84 -13.80
N ALA A 72 10.67 -20.38 -14.85
CA ALA A 72 9.22 -20.32 -15.06
C ALA A 72 8.47 -20.95 -13.87
N ARG A 73 7.27 -20.43 -13.58
CA ARG A 73 6.43 -20.98 -12.51
C ARG A 73 6.02 -22.42 -12.84
N THR A 74 5.95 -23.27 -11.84
CA THR A 74 5.54 -24.68 -12.01
C THR A 74 4.03 -24.86 -11.84
N ASN A 75 3.41 -24.09 -10.95
CA ASN A 75 1.97 -24.14 -10.73
C ASN A 75 1.24 -23.22 -11.72
N THR A 76 0.67 -23.82 -12.77
CA THR A 76 -0.14 -23.11 -13.77
C THR A 76 -1.65 -23.24 -13.56
N ARG A 77 -2.08 -23.85 -12.45
CA ARG A 77 -3.51 -24.03 -12.13
C ARG A 77 -4.20 -22.72 -11.74
N VAL A 78 -3.43 -21.78 -11.20
CA VAL A 78 -3.92 -20.44 -10.89
C VAL A 78 -3.83 -19.59 -12.16
N SER A 79 -5.00 -19.19 -12.68
CA SER A 79 -5.12 -18.30 -13.83
C SER A 79 -5.03 -16.86 -13.35
N ILE A 80 -4.07 -16.09 -13.88
CA ILE A 80 -3.81 -14.70 -13.46
C ILE A 80 -3.73 -13.82 -14.71
N ASN A 81 -4.50 -12.73 -14.68
CA ASN A 81 -4.52 -11.68 -15.67
C ASN A 81 -3.95 -10.40 -15.06
N ILE A 82 -2.90 -9.86 -15.65
CA ILE A 82 -2.36 -8.55 -15.28
C ILE A 82 -3.00 -7.50 -16.19
N VAL A 83 -3.56 -6.44 -15.61
CA VAL A 83 -4.30 -5.41 -16.34
C VAL A 83 -3.69 -4.04 -16.06
N VAL A 84 -3.33 -3.36 -17.14
CA VAL A 84 -2.85 -1.97 -17.18
C VAL A 84 -3.80 -1.18 -18.07
N ILE A 85 -4.50 -0.19 -17.49
CA ILE A 85 -5.36 0.71 -18.26
C ILE A 85 -4.70 2.07 -18.36
N ASN A 86 -4.39 2.49 -19.58
CA ASN A 86 -3.81 3.80 -19.87
C ASN A 86 -4.86 4.77 -20.37
N THR A 87 -4.64 6.07 -20.18
CA THR A 87 -5.49 7.07 -20.83
C THR A 87 -5.23 7.09 -22.33
N ALA A 88 -6.29 7.20 -23.13
CA ALA A 88 -6.17 7.35 -24.58
C ALA A 88 -5.18 8.48 -24.94
N GLY A 89 -4.25 8.20 -25.85
CA GLY A 89 -3.17 9.14 -26.23
C GLY A 89 -1.93 9.11 -25.33
N THR A 90 -1.91 8.29 -24.27
CA THR A 90 -0.70 8.07 -23.46
C THR A 90 0.42 7.51 -24.33
N LYS A 91 1.59 8.15 -24.28
CA LYS A 91 2.81 7.69 -24.95
C LYS A 91 3.47 6.58 -24.11
N LEU A 92 3.33 5.33 -24.54
CA LEU A 92 3.86 4.17 -23.80
C LEU A 92 5.40 4.16 -23.69
N GLU A 93 6.09 4.86 -24.58
CA GLU A 93 7.54 5.11 -24.49
C GLU A 93 7.96 5.78 -23.18
N ASN A 94 7.08 6.54 -22.53
CA ASN A 94 7.34 7.15 -21.23
C ASN A 94 7.44 6.13 -20.08
N TYR A 95 7.08 4.87 -20.34
CA TYR A 95 7.05 3.77 -19.36
C TYR A 95 7.77 2.52 -19.89
N GLU A 96 8.66 2.67 -20.87
CA GLU A 96 9.26 1.56 -21.61
C GLU A 96 9.93 0.51 -20.71
N LYS A 97 10.71 0.91 -19.70
CA LYS A 97 11.36 -0.01 -18.76
C LYS A 97 10.35 -0.78 -17.91
N ALA A 98 9.33 -0.09 -17.38
CA ALA A 98 8.27 -0.71 -16.59
C ALA A 98 7.53 -1.76 -17.43
N LYS A 99 7.07 -1.35 -18.61
CA LYS A 99 6.40 -2.21 -19.59
C LYS A 99 7.27 -3.41 -20.01
N ASN A 100 8.53 -3.19 -20.37
CA ASN A 100 9.41 -4.26 -20.83
C ASN A 100 9.70 -5.31 -19.75
N SER A 101 9.87 -4.89 -18.49
CA SER A 101 10.00 -5.80 -17.36
C SER A 101 8.76 -6.65 -17.15
N LEU A 102 7.57 -6.05 -17.29
CA LEU A 102 6.30 -6.74 -17.18
C LEU A 102 6.08 -7.74 -18.31
N GLU A 103 6.34 -7.35 -19.56
CA GLU A 103 6.24 -8.22 -20.74
C GLU A 103 7.17 -9.46 -20.63
N CYS A 104 8.41 -9.25 -20.17
CA CYS A 104 9.34 -10.35 -19.93
C CYS A 104 8.85 -11.29 -18.82
N TYR A 105 8.35 -10.73 -17.71
CA TYR A 105 7.82 -11.49 -16.58
C TYR A 105 6.60 -12.35 -16.99
N VAL A 106 5.62 -11.77 -17.66
CA VAL A 106 4.43 -12.53 -18.09
C VAL A 106 4.77 -13.62 -19.12
N ALA A 107 5.73 -13.35 -20.01
CA ALA A 107 6.19 -14.32 -20.99
C ALA A 107 6.88 -15.52 -20.32
N LEU A 108 7.70 -15.27 -19.29
CA LEU A 108 8.38 -16.30 -18.52
C LEU A 108 7.41 -17.18 -17.73
N HIS A 109 6.45 -16.58 -17.02
CA HIS A 109 5.55 -17.32 -16.13
C HIS A 109 4.26 -17.80 -16.81
N GLY A 110 3.98 -17.38 -18.04
CA GLY A 110 2.74 -17.70 -18.72
C GLY A 110 1.53 -17.11 -18.01
N TYR A 111 1.62 -15.83 -17.62
CA TYR A 111 0.46 -15.03 -17.21
C TYR A 111 -0.14 -14.31 -18.42
N ASN A 112 -1.39 -13.89 -18.32
CA ASN A 112 -2.01 -13.04 -19.34
C ASN A 112 -1.73 -11.56 -19.03
N LEU A 113 -1.50 -10.77 -20.07
CA LEU A 113 -1.26 -9.32 -19.95
C LEU A 113 -2.22 -8.54 -20.84
N PHE A 114 -2.94 -7.60 -20.24
CA PHE A 114 -3.85 -6.67 -20.91
C PHE A 114 -3.32 -5.26 -20.70
N ILE A 115 -2.63 -4.71 -21.71
CA ILE A 115 -2.29 -3.28 -21.76
C ILE A 115 -3.31 -2.61 -22.69
N GLU A 116 -4.26 -1.90 -22.11
CA GLU A 116 -5.44 -1.36 -22.80
C GLU A 116 -5.54 0.15 -22.61
N VAL A 117 -6.46 0.77 -23.35
CA VAL A 117 -6.78 2.20 -23.28
C VAL A 117 -8.18 2.44 -22.71
N ASP A 118 -8.35 3.54 -21.99
CA ASP A 118 -9.56 3.92 -21.24
C ASP A 118 -10.70 4.53 -22.08
N ASN A 119 -10.67 4.33 -23.40
CA ASN A 119 -11.76 4.67 -24.33
C ASN A 119 -12.24 3.46 -25.15
N LYS A 120 -11.85 2.24 -24.75
CA LYS A 120 -12.21 0.99 -25.44
C LYS A 120 -13.68 0.62 -25.24
N PHE A 121 -14.25 0.93 -24.09
CA PHE A 121 -15.65 0.66 -23.77
C PHE A 121 -16.42 1.97 -23.67
N GLU A 122 -17.36 2.19 -24.60
CA GLU A 122 -18.20 3.39 -24.66
C GLU A 122 -19.04 3.55 -23.38
N GLU A 123 -19.46 2.43 -22.79
CA GLU A 123 -20.22 2.42 -21.54
C GLU A 123 -19.45 3.05 -20.38
N CYS A 124 -18.11 3.10 -20.45
CA CYS A 124 -17.27 3.73 -19.43
C CYS A 124 -17.04 5.24 -19.67
N ALA A 125 -17.50 5.80 -20.79
CA ALA A 125 -17.26 7.21 -21.14
C ALA A 125 -17.99 8.21 -20.22
N HIS A 126 -18.98 7.75 -19.45
CA HIS A 126 -19.68 8.58 -18.46
C HIS A 126 -18.81 8.93 -17.24
N HIS A 127 -17.72 8.19 -17.01
CA HIS A 127 -16.69 8.52 -16.04
C HIS A 127 -15.76 9.60 -16.59
N LYS A 128 -15.80 10.80 -16.00
CA LYS A 128 -15.01 11.97 -16.42
C LYS A 128 -13.58 11.86 -15.88
N ASP A 129 -13.45 11.48 -14.61
CA ASP A 129 -12.15 11.25 -14.00
C ASP A 129 -11.54 9.93 -14.52
N LYS A 130 -10.37 10.04 -15.17
CA LYS A 130 -9.64 8.91 -15.76
C LYS A 130 -9.31 7.83 -14.73
N PHE A 131 -9.11 8.22 -13.48
CA PHE A 131 -8.76 7.31 -12.40
C PHE A 131 -9.94 6.44 -11.96
N PHE A 132 -11.18 6.90 -12.14
CA PHE A 132 -12.36 6.04 -11.97
C PHE A 132 -12.68 5.25 -13.24
N ARG A 133 -12.51 5.87 -14.42
CA ARG A 133 -12.78 5.24 -15.73
C ARG A 133 -11.96 3.96 -15.95
N ARG A 134 -10.72 3.89 -15.44
CA ARG A 134 -9.91 2.65 -15.46
C ARG A 134 -10.60 1.48 -14.77
N HIS A 135 -11.25 1.69 -13.63
CA HIS A 135 -11.91 0.61 -12.88
C HIS A 135 -13.14 0.09 -13.64
N CYS A 136 -13.90 0.99 -14.30
CA CYS A 136 -14.95 0.58 -15.23
C CYS A 136 -14.39 -0.30 -16.36
N HIS A 137 -13.25 0.07 -16.96
CA HIS A 137 -12.61 -0.76 -18.00
C HIS A 137 -12.14 -2.12 -17.48
N VAL A 138 -11.56 -2.18 -16.29
CA VAL A 138 -11.20 -3.44 -15.63
C VAL A 138 -12.44 -4.31 -15.46
N HIS A 139 -13.55 -3.75 -14.95
CA HIS A 139 -14.81 -4.47 -14.81
C HIS A 139 -15.30 -5.04 -16.16
N LYS A 140 -15.30 -4.25 -17.23
CA LYS A 140 -15.68 -4.72 -18.57
C LYS A 140 -14.76 -5.81 -19.11
N LEU A 141 -13.45 -5.76 -18.84
CA LEU A 141 -12.52 -6.84 -19.21
C LEU A 141 -12.80 -8.13 -18.42
N MET A 142 -13.07 -8.00 -17.11
CA MET A 142 -13.45 -9.13 -16.25
C MET A 142 -14.69 -9.85 -16.79
N GLU A 143 -15.70 -9.11 -17.24
CA GLU A 143 -16.93 -9.68 -17.81
C GLU A 143 -16.73 -10.31 -19.20
N THR A 144 -15.91 -9.71 -20.06
CA THR A 144 -15.93 -10.03 -21.50
C THR A 144 -14.71 -10.81 -21.98
N LYS A 145 -13.60 -10.82 -21.23
CA LYS A 145 -12.32 -11.41 -21.66
C LYS A 145 -11.73 -12.41 -20.68
N MET A 146 -12.22 -12.48 -19.45
CA MET A 146 -11.68 -13.32 -18.39
C MET A 146 -12.70 -14.37 -17.96
N LYS A 147 -12.23 -15.53 -17.48
CA LYS A 147 -13.10 -16.62 -17.03
C LYS A 147 -13.51 -16.40 -15.58
N GLU A 148 -14.69 -16.90 -15.22
CA GLU A 148 -15.12 -16.96 -13.82
C GLU A 148 -14.06 -17.72 -12.99
N GLY A 149 -13.63 -17.11 -11.89
CA GLY A 149 -12.61 -17.64 -10.99
C GLY A 149 -11.17 -17.22 -11.29
N ASP A 150 -10.90 -16.58 -12.44
CA ASP A 150 -9.58 -16.00 -12.73
C ASP A 150 -9.18 -14.94 -11.69
N TRP A 151 -7.88 -14.73 -11.48
CA TRP A 151 -7.38 -13.60 -10.70
C TRP A 151 -6.99 -12.44 -11.59
N VAL A 152 -7.21 -11.22 -11.09
CA VAL A 152 -6.90 -9.99 -11.80
C VAL A 152 -6.00 -9.13 -10.93
N LEU A 153 -4.75 -8.95 -11.37
CA LEU A 153 -3.83 -7.97 -10.80
C LEU A 153 -3.96 -6.68 -11.62
N VAL A 154 -4.50 -5.64 -11.02
CA VAL A 154 -4.58 -4.31 -11.65
C VAL A 154 -3.39 -3.50 -11.17
N ILE A 155 -2.64 -2.90 -12.10
CA ILE A 155 -1.49 -2.05 -11.80
C ILE A 155 -1.44 -0.81 -12.71
N ASP A 156 -0.81 0.26 -12.24
CA ASP A 156 -0.57 1.46 -13.04
C ASP A 156 0.46 1.22 -14.15
N GLY A 157 0.44 2.06 -15.19
CA GLY A 157 1.37 1.98 -16.32
C GLY A 157 2.83 2.22 -15.96
N ASP A 158 3.11 2.84 -14.81
CA ASP A 158 4.44 3.06 -14.25
C ASP A 158 4.79 2.08 -13.13
N VAL A 159 4.14 0.90 -13.11
CA VAL A 159 4.52 -0.25 -12.28
C VAL A 159 5.28 -1.28 -13.12
N GLY A 160 6.41 -1.75 -12.61
CA GLY A 160 7.28 -2.71 -13.30
C GLY A 160 7.86 -3.76 -12.36
N VAL A 161 8.21 -4.91 -12.91
CA VAL A 161 8.78 -6.05 -12.18
C VAL A 161 10.26 -5.86 -11.99
N ILE A 162 10.75 -6.03 -10.76
CA ILE A 162 12.17 -5.94 -10.41
C ILE A 162 12.74 -7.31 -10.08
N ASN A 163 11.98 -8.12 -9.34
CA ASN A 163 12.36 -9.49 -9.06
C ASN A 163 11.45 -10.48 -9.80
N PRO A 164 11.93 -11.09 -10.90
CA PRO A 164 11.17 -12.08 -11.66
C PRO A 164 11.11 -13.45 -10.97
N LYS A 165 11.68 -13.63 -9.78
CA LYS A 165 11.55 -14.88 -9.00
C LYS A 165 10.29 -14.91 -8.12
N ARG A 166 9.73 -13.74 -7.80
CA ARG A 166 8.48 -13.62 -7.02
C ARG A 166 7.31 -14.00 -7.92
N LEU A 167 6.33 -14.69 -7.37
CA LEU A 167 5.11 -15.11 -8.05
C LEU A 167 3.90 -14.37 -7.48
N ILE A 168 2.91 -14.08 -8.32
CA ILE A 168 1.70 -13.36 -7.89
C ILE A 168 0.87 -14.23 -6.92
N GLU A 169 0.91 -15.55 -7.11
CA GLU A 169 0.24 -16.54 -6.26
C GLU A 169 0.70 -16.49 -4.79
N GLU A 170 1.92 -16.00 -4.51
CA GLU A 170 2.42 -15.83 -3.14
C GLU A 170 1.60 -14.82 -2.34
N TYR A 171 0.88 -13.94 -3.03
CA TYR A 171 0.01 -12.93 -2.43
C TYR A 171 -1.44 -13.40 -2.30
N LEU A 172 -1.76 -14.63 -2.71
CA LEU A 172 -3.10 -15.17 -2.64
C LEU A 172 -3.23 -16.11 -1.45
N GLU A 173 -4.18 -15.80 -0.57
CA GLU A 173 -4.48 -16.57 0.63
C GLU A 173 -5.89 -17.16 0.54
N HIS A 174 -6.04 -18.41 1.00
CA HIS A 174 -7.34 -19.06 1.01
C HIS A 174 -8.33 -18.28 1.88
N GLY A 175 -9.55 -18.07 1.37
CA GLY A 175 -10.63 -17.36 2.08
C GLY A 175 -10.78 -15.88 1.72
N TYR A 176 -9.80 -15.29 1.03
CA TYR A 176 -9.84 -13.90 0.58
C TYR A 176 -9.97 -13.80 -0.94
N GLU A 177 -10.60 -12.73 -1.42
CA GLU A 177 -10.93 -12.51 -2.85
C GLU A 177 -10.51 -11.12 -3.34
N ILE A 178 -10.19 -10.20 -2.43
CA ILE A 178 -9.76 -8.83 -2.71
C ILE A 178 -8.50 -8.56 -1.87
N TYR A 179 -7.44 -8.05 -2.50
CA TYR A 179 -6.18 -7.72 -1.85
C TYR A 179 -5.77 -6.28 -2.15
N LEU A 180 -5.59 -5.51 -1.07
CA LEU A 180 -5.09 -4.15 -1.10
C LEU A 180 -3.72 -4.08 -0.42
N VAL A 181 -3.04 -2.94 -0.54
CA VAL A 181 -1.72 -2.71 0.07
C VAL A 181 -1.73 -1.42 0.87
N ASN A 182 -1.23 -1.45 2.10
CA ASN A 182 -0.91 -0.24 2.84
C ASN A 182 0.34 0.41 2.22
N ARG A 183 0.19 1.64 1.70
CA ARG A 183 1.28 2.41 1.12
C ARG A 183 2.14 3.03 2.24
N PHE A 184 3.43 3.24 1.97
CA PHE A 184 4.29 3.95 2.93
C PHE A 184 4.03 5.46 2.98
N TYR A 185 3.59 6.05 1.86
CA TYR A 185 3.22 7.45 1.77
C TYR A 185 1.86 7.67 2.46
N PHE A 186 1.85 8.42 3.57
CA PHE A 186 0.68 8.75 4.36
C PHE A 186 -0.17 7.54 4.82
N TRP A 187 -1.46 7.77 5.06
CA TRP A 187 -2.44 6.80 5.58
C TRP A 187 -3.11 5.97 4.48
N GLU A 188 -2.46 5.87 3.33
CA GLU A 188 -3.09 5.43 2.10
C GLU A 188 -3.12 3.89 1.96
N TYR A 189 -4.26 3.37 1.53
CA TYR A 189 -4.26 2.18 0.67
C TYR A 189 -3.78 2.58 -0.72
N ALA A 190 -2.84 1.84 -1.30
CA ALA A 190 -2.32 2.14 -2.63
C ALA A 190 -3.34 1.77 -3.71
N MET A 191 -3.83 2.74 -4.48
CA MET A 191 -4.64 2.45 -5.68
C MET A 191 -3.79 2.11 -6.92
N SER A 192 -2.48 2.28 -6.85
CA SER A 192 -1.58 1.91 -7.95
C SER A 192 -1.52 0.40 -8.21
N ASN A 193 -2.01 -0.41 -7.26
CA ASN A 193 -2.07 -1.86 -7.40
C ASN A 193 -3.12 -2.51 -6.49
N TYR A 194 -3.85 -3.50 -7.01
CA TYR A 194 -4.70 -4.40 -6.21
C TYR A 194 -4.92 -5.73 -6.94
N ILE A 195 -5.25 -6.77 -6.18
CA ILE A 195 -5.69 -8.05 -6.75
C ILE A 195 -7.17 -8.27 -6.42
N VAL A 196 -7.92 -8.74 -7.41
CA VAL A 196 -9.32 -9.12 -7.25
C VAL A 196 -9.62 -10.42 -7.98
N LYS A 197 -10.47 -11.27 -7.40
CA LYS A 197 -10.96 -12.47 -8.06
C LYS A 197 -12.07 -12.11 -9.04
N ASN A 198 -12.04 -12.66 -10.24
CA ASN A 198 -13.11 -12.54 -11.23
C ASN A 198 -14.29 -13.44 -10.86
N ASN A 199 -15.06 -13.01 -9.86
CA ASN A 199 -16.34 -13.56 -9.50
C ASN A 199 -17.34 -12.43 -9.25
N LEU A 200 -18.58 -12.76 -8.86
CA LEU A 200 -19.59 -11.75 -8.57
C LEU A 200 -19.09 -10.69 -7.56
N ARG A 201 -18.56 -11.11 -6.41
CA ARG A 201 -18.06 -10.20 -5.36
C ARG A 201 -16.97 -9.26 -5.90
N GLY A 202 -15.98 -9.81 -6.61
CA GLY A 202 -14.86 -9.03 -7.11
C GLY A 202 -15.25 -8.08 -8.23
N ARG A 203 -16.13 -8.51 -9.16
CA ARG A 203 -16.68 -7.62 -10.18
C ARG A 203 -17.49 -6.50 -9.56
N ASP A 204 -18.38 -6.81 -8.62
CA ASP A 204 -19.18 -5.82 -7.90
C ASP A 204 -18.29 -4.83 -7.15
N TRP A 205 -17.20 -5.29 -6.51
CA TRP A 205 -16.26 -4.40 -5.81
C TRP A 205 -15.58 -3.41 -6.77
N VAL A 206 -15.12 -3.87 -7.94
CA VAL A 206 -14.48 -3.01 -8.95
C VAL A 206 -15.47 -2.03 -9.57
N ASP A 207 -16.69 -2.47 -9.87
CA ASP A 207 -17.77 -1.64 -10.39
C ASP A 207 -18.23 -0.59 -9.37
N GLU A 208 -18.41 -0.98 -8.10
CA GLU A 208 -18.72 -0.05 -7.02
C GLU A 208 -17.62 1.00 -6.87
N LEU A 209 -16.35 0.60 -6.88
CA LEU A 209 -15.20 1.51 -6.85
C LEU A 209 -15.24 2.52 -8.01
N ALA A 210 -15.51 2.08 -9.24
CA ALA A 210 -15.67 3.00 -10.38
C ALA A 210 -16.79 4.02 -10.13
N LYS A 211 -17.94 3.57 -9.62
CA LYS A 211 -19.12 4.41 -9.33
C LYS A 211 -18.93 5.40 -8.18
N TRP A 212 -17.85 5.31 -7.41
CA TRP A 212 -17.55 6.31 -6.38
C TRP A 212 -17.26 7.70 -6.94
N GLU A 213 -16.93 7.83 -8.23
CA GLU A 213 -16.84 9.13 -8.89
C GLU A 213 -18.10 9.98 -8.68
N PHE A 214 -19.28 9.36 -8.72
CA PHE A 214 -20.56 10.05 -8.60
C PHE A 214 -20.96 10.37 -7.15
N LYS A 215 -20.07 10.04 -6.19
CA LYS A 215 -20.23 10.30 -4.76
C LYS A 215 -19.15 11.26 -4.23
N LEU A 216 -18.29 11.77 -5.10
CA LEU A 216 -17.23 12.69 -4.72
C LEU A 216 -17.80 14.01 -4.20
N PRO A 217 -17.18 14.63 -3.19
CA PRO A 217 -17.52 15.99 -2.80
C PRO A 217 -17.06 16.98 -3.86
N GLN A 218 -17.62 18.20 -3.85
CA GLN A 218 -17.22 19.31 -4.75
C GLN A 218 -15.90 20.00 -4.31
N SER A 219 -15.20 19.41 -3.35
CA SER A 219 -13.95 19.86 -2.75
C SER A 219 -12.75 19.09 -3.31
N MET A 220 -11.53 19.37 -2.84
CA MET A 220 -10.35 18.60 -3.25
C MET A 220 -10.42 17.17 -2.72
N HIS A 221 -10.67 16.17 -3.57
CA HIS A 221 -11.04 14.83 -3.08
C HIS A 221 -9.97 13.73 -3.22
N GLY A 222 -8.91 13.95 -4.00
CA GLY A 222 -7.83 12.96 -4.18
C GLY A 222 -8.15 11.79 -5.13
N THR A 223 -9.09 12.00 -6.07
CA THR A 223 -9.52 11.02 -7.10
C THR A 223 -9.95 9.66 -6.51
N ASP A 224 -9.68 8.56 -7.21
CA ASP A 224 -9.90 7.17 -6.82
C ASP A 224 -9.21 6.79 -5.51
N ASN A 225 -7.97 7.22 -5.30
CA ASN A 225 -7.19 6.89 -4.10
C ASN A 225 -7.82 7.50 -2.85
N GLY A 226 -8.20 8.78 -2.90
CA GLY A 226 -8.92 9.44 -1.81
C GLY A 226 -10.31 8.80 -1.57
N ALA A 227 -11.06 8.53 -2.63
CA ALA A 227 -12.36 7.88 -2.52
C ALA A 227 -12.30 6.45 -1.97
N LEU A 228 -11.23 5.69 -2.27
CA LEU A 228 -11.02 4.34 -1.76
C LEU A 228 -11.13 4.28 -0.24
N HIS A 229 -10.65 5.29 0.47
CA HIS A 229 -10.67 5.30 1.93
C HIS A 229 -12.09 5.36 2.49
N ILE A 230 -12.93 6.24 1.95
CA ILE A 230 -14.34 6.35 2.34
C ILE A 230 -15.13 5.14 1.83
N PHE A 231 -14.78 4.61 0.66
CA PHE A 231 -15.36 3.37 0.16
C PHE A 231 -15.08 2.19 1.09
N MET A 232 -13.81 1.95 1.43
CA MET A 232 -13.42 0.84 2.31
C MET A 232 -13.98 1.03 3.72
N MET A 233 -14.11 2.26 4.22
CA MET A 233 -14.81 2.51 5.48
C MET A 233 -16.24 1.95 5.41
N ASN A 234 -16.99 2.26 4.36
CA ASN A 234 -18.35 1.75 4.18
C ASN A 234 -18.43 0.26 3.85
N TYR A 235 -17.42 -0.28 3.16
CA TYR A 235 -17.40 -1.69 2.76
C TYR A 235 -17.04 -2.61 3.93
N LEU A 236 -16.06 -2.21 4.75
CA LEU A 236 -15.51 -3.00 5.86
C LEU A 236 -16.19 -2.70 7.21
N VAL A 237 -16.88 -1.55 7.32
CA VAL A 237 -17.65 -1.14 8.50
C VAL A 237 -19.05 -0.74 8.04
N PRO A 238 -19.93 -1.69 7.72
CA PRO A 238 -21.22 -1.40 7.08
C PRO A 238 -22.10 -0.40 7.83
N GLU A 239 -21.95 -0.29 9.15
CA GLU A 239 -22.65 0.68 10.00
C GLU A 239 -22.33 2.14 9.63
N THR A 240 -21.24 2.40 8.90
CA THR A 240 -20.88 3.75 8.44
C THR A 240 -21.60 4.17 7.17
N ARG A 241 -22.19 3.21 6.43
CA ARG A 241 -22.78 3.45 5.11
C ARG A 241 -23.97 4.40 5.19
N ASP A 242 -24.87 4.20 6.14
CA ASP A 242 -26.09 5.02 6.29
C ASP A 242 -25.79 6.35 7.00
N PRO A 243 -26.02 7.52 6.35
CA PRO A 243 -25.84 8.84 6.96
C PRO A 243 -26.58 9.06 8.28
N LYS A 244 -27.72 8.38 8.49
CA LYS A 244 -28.56 8.55 9.69
C LYS A 244 -27.95 7.82 10.89
N THR A 245 -27.39 6.64 10.68
CA THR A 245 -26.94 5.73 11.74
C THR A 245 -25.42 5.72 11.91
N ARG A 246 -24.65 6.25 10.95
CA ARG A 246 -23.18 6.26 11.04
C ARG A 246 -22.66 6.96 12.30
N THR A 247 -21.56 6.42 12.81
CA THR A 247 -20.91 6.90 14.04
C THR A 247 -20.45 8.35 13.92
N ARG A 248 -20.25 9.01 15.07
CA ARG A 248 -19.71 10.38 15.11
C ARG A 248 -18.37 10.48 14.38
N MET A 249 -17.51 9.46 14.50
CA MET A 249 -16.22 9.44 13.82
C MET A 249 -16.38 9.35 12.31
N ALA A 250 -17.24 8.46 11.80
CA ALA A 250 -17.50 8.39 10.36
C ALA A 250 -18.07 9.72 9.82
N LYS A 251 -18.97 10.39 10.55
CA LYS A 251 -19.47 11.74 10.17
C LYS A 251 -18.34 12.76 10.08
N LEU A 252 -17.37 12.70 10.99
CA LEU A 252 -16.20 13.56 10.95
C LEU A 252 -15.35 13.30 9.69
N CYS A 253 -15.08 12.04 9.34
CA CYS A 253 -14.27 11.72 8.16
C CYS A 253 -14.91 12.25 6.87
N TYR A 254 -16.22 12.07 6.71
CA TYR A 254 -16.98 12.68 5.61
C TYR A 254 -16.88 14.21 5.62
N SER A 255 -17.01 14.85 6.78
CA SER A 255 -16.93 16.31 6.91
C SER A 255 -15.53 16.87 6.61
N LEU A 256 -14.46 16.11 6.88
CA LEU A 256 -13.11 16.44 6.45
C LEU A 256 -13.00 16.40 4.92
N TRP A 257 -13.55 15.35 4.31
CA TRP A 257 -13.56 15.21 2.86
C TRP A 257 -14.37 16.30 2.16
N GLU A 258 -15.54 16.65 2.67
CA GLU A 258 -16.42 17.65 2.07
C GLU A 258 -15.84 19.08 2.11
N ARG A 259 -14.85 19.33 2.99
CA ARG A 259 -14.25 20.65 3.21
C ARG A 259 -12.79 20.74 2.80
N SER A 260 -12.23 19.69 2.23
CA SER A 260 -10.82 19.62 1.87
C SER A 260 -10.45 20.62 0.77
N VAL A 261 -9.36 21.34 0.97
CA VAL A 261 -8.83 22.31 -0.01
C VAL A 261 -7.37 22.06 -0.33
N SER A 262 -6.76 21.07 0.32
CA SER A 262 -5.35 20.72 0.19
C SER A 262 -5.15 19.20 0.28
N TRP A 263 -3.96 18.73 -0.13
CA TRP A 263 -3.56 17.33 0.06
C TRP A 263 -3.53 16.96 1.53
N ASP A 264 -3.09 17.87 2.41
CA ASP A 264 -3.10 17.64 3.86
C ASP A 264 -4.52 17.36 4.39
N ASP A 265 -5.55 18.02 3.85
CA ASP A 265 -6.94 17.74 4.22
C ASP A 265 -7.42 16.37 3.72
N VAL A 266 -7.02 15.99 2.50
CA VAL A 266 -7.31 14.64 1.95
C VAL A 266 -6.63 13.59 2.84
N PHE A 267 -5.35 13.75 3.16
CA PHE A 267 -4.64 12.83 4.04
C PHE A 267 -5.24 12.79 5.45
N SER A 268 -5.77 13.91 5.95
CA SER A 268 -6.53 13.95 7.21
C SER A 268 -7.79 13.09 7.15
N MET A 269 -8.51 13.13 6.03
CA MET A 269 -9.69 12.31 5.78
C MET A 269 -9.30 10.82 5.71
N GLU A 270 -8.23 10.48 4.99
CA GLU A 270 -7.75 9.10 4.86
C GLU A 270 -7.36 8.53 6.23
N ALA A 271 -6.62 9.30 7.02
CA ALA A 271 -6.28 8.98 8.41
C ALA A 271 -7.54 8.71 9.25
N CYS A 272 -8.56 9.58 9.11
CA CYS A 272 -9.83 9.43 9.81
C CYS A 272 -10.54 8.13 9.41
N ALA A 273 -10.64 7.83 8.11
CA ALA A 273 -11.26 6.61 7.63
C ALA A 273 -10.52 5.36 8.14
N ARG A 274 -9.19 5.39 8.15
CA ARG A 274 -8.34 4.33 8.71
C ARG A 274 -8.56 4.14 10.21
N MET A 275 -8.77 5.21 10.99
CA MET A 275 -9.15 5.08 12.41
C MET A 275 -10.50 4.41 12.61
N VAL A 276 -11.47 4.64 11.72
CA VAL A 276 -12.78 3.97 11.79
C VAL A 276 -12.67 2.49 11.44
N ILE A 277 -11.84 2.15 10.45
CA ILE A 277 -11.61 0.76 10.01
C ILE A 277 -10.78 -0.02 11.05
N GLY A 278 -9.77 0.62 11.62
CA GLY A 278 -8.74 0.05 12.49
C GLY A 278 -7.52 -0.49 11.72
N GLU A 279 -6.50 -0.93 12.46
CA GLU A 279 -5.25 -1.50 11.91
C GLU A 279 -5.37 -2.97 11.50
N ARG A 280 -6.57 -3.55 11.57
CA ARG A 280 -6.83 -4.91 11.09
C ARG A 280 -6.55 -5.01 9.59
N VAL A 281 -5.91 -6.10 9.23
CA VAL A 281 -5.52 -6.43 7.84
C VAL A 281 -6.31 -7.61 7.26
N TYR A 282 -7.10 -8.29 8.09
CA TYR A 282 -7.93 -9.42 7.72
C TYR A 282 -9.41 -9.10 7.95
N PHE A 283 -10.22 -9.25 6.90
CA PHE A 283 -11.67 -9.03 6.93
C PHE A 283 -12.37 -10.23 6.29
N PRO A 284 -12.53 -11.35 7.03
CA PRO A 284 -13.02 -12.61 6.47
C PRO A 284 -14.48 -12.52 5.97
N GLU A 285 -15.33 -11.70 6.59
CA GLU A 285 -16.73 -11.52 6.20
C GLU A 285 -16.84 -10.87 4.81
N GLN A 286 -16.00 -9.86 4.55
CA GLN A 286 -15.90 -9.16 3.27
C GLN A 286 -14.94 -9.85 2.29
N LYS A 287 -14.19 -10.86 2.75
CA LYS A 287 -13.11 -11.53 2.02
C LYS A 287 -12.03 -10.58 1.49
N VAL A 288 -11.68 -9.58 2.31
CA VAL A 288 -10.62 -8.60 2.01
C VAL A 288 -9.40 -8.90 2.86
N LYS A 289 -8.22 -8.91 2.24
CA LYS A 289 -6.92 -8.86 2.92
C LYS A 289 -6.21 -7.57 2.52
N ILE A 290 -5.54 -6.93 3.48
CA ILE A 290 -4.75 -5.71 3.26
C ILE A 290 -3.32 -6.02 3.66
N TYR A 291 -2.36 -5.92 2.74
CA TYR A 291 -0.95 -6.15 3.07
C TYR A 291 -0.41 -5.03 3.96
N ASN A 292 0.39 -5.39 4.97
CA ASN A 292 1.12 -4.39 5.74
C ASN A 292 2.09 -3.62 4.85
N LYS A 293 2.52 -2.45 5.34
CA LYS A 293 3.51 -1.64 4.65
C LYS A 293 4.79 -2.46 4.44
N GLY A 294 5.22 -2.62 3.19
CA GLY A 294 6.44 -3.36 2.82
C GLY A 294 6.25 -4.84 2.53
N GLU A 295 5.05 -5.37 2.77
CA GLU A 295 4.69 -6.77 2.49
C GLU A 295 3.86 -6.93 1.21
N GLY A 296 3.43 -5.80 0.62
CA GLY A 296 2.63 -5.79 -0.61
C GLY A 296 3.40 -6.13 -1.88
N MET A 297 2.68 -6.08 -3.00
CA MET A 297 3.20 -6.48 -4.32
C MET A 297 4.08 -5.42 -4.96
N ALA A 298 3.81 -4.14 -4.69
CA ALA A 298 4.58 -3.03 -5.20
C ALA A 298 4.86 -2.00 -4.13
N ARG A 299 5.99 -1.30 -4.26
CA ARG A 299 6.30 -0.09 -3.50
C ARG A 299 6.84 1.01 -4.38
N ASP A 300 6.75 2.26 -3.92
CA ASP A 300 7.34 3.38 -4.64
C ASP A 300 8.88 3.26 -4.70
N LEU A 301 9.47 3.52 -5.87
CA LEU A 301 10.92 3.46 -6.09
C LEU A 301 11.69 4.44 -5.18
N TRP A 302 11.12 5.62 -4.95
CA TRP A 302 11.80 6.73 -4.26
C TRP A 302 11.93 6.51 -2.75
N ILE A 303 11.15 5.61 -2.13
CA ILE A 303 11.20 5.32 -0.68
C ILE A 303 12.63 4.91 -0.29
N PHE A 304 13.29 4.12 -1.13
CA PHE A 304 14.64 3.60 -0.89
C PHE A 304 15.69 4.23 -1.80
N HIS A 305 15.42 5.40 -2.38
CA HIS A 305 16.37 6.05 -3.30
C HIS A 305 16.90 5.08 -4.38
N SER A 306 15.99 4.32 -5.00
CA SER A 306 16.30 3.27 -5.98
C SER A 306 17.03 2.02 -5.47
N HIS A 307 17.38 1.94 -4.18
CA HIS A 307 17.86 0.69 -3.59
C HIS A 307 16.74 -0.35 -3.60
N TRP A 308 17.13 -1.60 -3.74
CA TRP A 308 16.23 -2.74 -3.88
C TRP A 308 16.77 -3.92 -3.08
N ALA A 309 15.88 -4.79 -2.62
CA ALA A 309 16.25 -6.04 -1.96
C ALA A 309 15.73 -7.25 -2.72
N PRO A 310 16.30 -8.44 -2.50
CA PRO A 310 15.80 -9.68 -3.09
C PRO A 310 14.30 -9.94 -2.85
N ASP A 311 13.70 -9.48 -1.76
CA ASP A 311 12.26 -9.68 -1.51
C ASP A 311 11.34 -8.63 -2.16
N ASP A 312 11.88 -7.59 -2.79
CA ASP A 312 11.04 -6.64 -3.55
C ASP A 312 10.50 -7.31 -4.81
N PHE A 313 9.20 -7.17 -5.07
CA PHE A 313 8.58 -7.73 -6.28
C PHE A 313 8.50 -6.70 -7.41
N MET A 314 7.61 -5.70 -7.29
CA MET A 314 7.42 -4.64 -8.26
C MET A 314 7.73 -3.26 -7.68
N PHE A 315 8.09 -2.32 -8.54
CA PHE A 315 8.20 -0.91 -8.18
C PHE A 315 7.18 -0.07 -8.94
N HIS A 316 6.64 0.92 -8.24
CA HIS A 316 5.79 1.99 -8.76
C HIS A 316 6.61 3.28 -8.96
N SER A 317 6.06 4.24 -9.71
CA SER A 317 6.71 5.51 -10.11
C SER A 317 7.87 5.33 -11.09
N LEU A 318 7.76 4.37 -12.01
CA LEU A 318 8.76 4.07 -13.04
C LEU A 318 8.51 4.83 -14.35
N LYS A 319 8.82 6.13 -14.35
CA LYS A 319 8.70 6.99 -15.54
C LYS A 319 10.06 7.24 -16.14
N GLU A 320 10.18 7.12 -17.47
CA GLU A 320 11.45 7.30 -18.18
C GLU A 320 12.10 8.66 -17.90
N GLU A 321 11.28 9.72 -17.85
CA GLU A 321 11.71 11.10 -17.57
C GLU A 321 12.36 11.28 -16.18
N ASN A 322 12.05 10.40 -15.23
CA ASN A 322 12.60 10.45 -13.89
C ASN A 322 13.96 9.74 -13.79
N PHE A 323 14.31 8.86 -14.74
CA PHE A 323 15.54 8.08 -14.63
C PHE A 323 16.77 8.88 -15.03
N THR A 324 17.78 8.86 -14.17
CA THR A 324 19.11 9.38 -14.47
C THR A 324 20.09 8.24 -14.74
N PRO A 325 21.10 8.40 -15.62
CA PRO A 325 22.17 7.42 -15.77
C PRO A 325 22.81 7.11 -14.41
N PHE A 326 23.03 5.83 -14.11
CA PHE A 326 23.75 5.47 -12.88
C PHE A 326 25.23 5.91 -13.04
N PRO A 327 25.76 6.77 -12.15
CA PRO A 327 27.10 7.31 -12.29
C PRO A 327 28.17 6.20 -12.20
N GLU A 328 29.28 6.35 -12.92
CA GLU A 328 30.39 5.39 -12.84
C GLU A 328 31.00 5.37 -11.43
N ASN A 329 31.03 6.53 -10.75
CA ASN A 329 31.45 6.64 -9.35
C ASN A 329 30.25 6.47 -8.39
N ASP A 330 30.40 5.56 -7.43
CA ASP A 330 29.34 5.17 -6.49
C ASP A 330 29.21 6.14 -5.28
N ALA A 331 30.03 7.20 -5.20
CA ALA A 331 30.09 8.08 -4.03
C ALA A 331 28.74 8.74 -3.68
N GLY A 332 27.98 9.15 -4.70
CA GLY A 332 26.64 9.73 -4.50
C GLY A 332 25.62 8.71 -3.99
N GLN A 333 25.72 7.45 -4.41
CA GLN A 333 24.80 6.38 -3.99
C GLN A 333 25.21 5.74 -2.67
N GLN A 334 26.51 5.68 -2.33
CA GLN A 334 26.96 5.34 -0.98
C GLN A 334 26.41 6.32 0.07
N ARG A 335 26.38 7.62 -0.26
CA ARG A 335 25.70 8.62 0.57
C ARG A 335 24.22 8.29 0.73
N CYS A 336 23.50 8.02 -0.37
CA CYS A 336 22.08 7.67 -0.34
C CYS A 336 21.81 6.38 0.46
N ARG A 337 22.70 5.39 0.37
CA ARG A 337 22.65 4.18 1.18
C ARG A 337 22.79 4.48 2.67
N GLN A 338 23.73 5.35 3.03
CA GLN A 338 23.94 5.79 4.42
C GLN A 338 22.75 6.61 4.97
N THR A 339 21.98 7.26 4.09
CA THR A 339 20.78 8.01 4.50
C THR A 339 19.53 7.14 4.61
N LEU A 340 19.49 5.92 4.04
CA LEU A 340 18.34 5.01 4.17
C LEU A 340 17.93 4.79 5.64
N LEU A 341 18.91 4.60 6.54
CA LEU A 341 18.64 4.45 7.96
C LEU A 341 18.55 5.78 8.71
N LYS A 342 18.96 6.91 8.11
CA LYS A 342 18.83 8.25 8.70
C LYS A 342 17.51 8.92 8.34
N TYR A 343 16.81 8.40 7.34
CA TYR A 343 15.60 8.90 6.68
C TYR A 343 14.78 9.91 7.50
N HIS A 344 14.69 11.12 6.95
CA HIS A 344 13.75 12.17 7.30
C HIS A 344 13.05 12.57 6.00
N PHE A 345 11.73 12.42 5.92
CA PHE A 345 10.91 12.71 4.72
C PHE A 345 11.05 14.17 4.21
N ASN A 346 11.69 15.06 4.97
CA ASN A 346 11.51 16.51 4.83
C ASN A 346 12.79 17.36 4.75
N ASN A 347 13.98 16.78 4.58
CA ASN A 347 15.18 17.61 4.35
C ASN A 347 15.40 17.86 2.86
N SER A 348 14.76 18.91 2.35
CA SER A 348 14.98 19.52 1.02
C SER A 348 16.40 20.10 0.81
N LYS A 349 17.32 19.89 1.75
CA LYS A 349 18.70 20.40 1.73
C LYS A 349 19.73 19.37 1.29
N ASP A 350 19.36 18.09 1.19
CA ASP A 350 20.25 17.05 0.69
C ASP A 350 20.17 17.00 -0.85
N GLU A 351 21.31 16.81 -1.52
CA GLU A 351 21.33 16.57 -2.97
C GLU A 351 20.42 15.36 -3.31
N PRO A 352 19.52 15.48 -4.30
CA PRO A 352 18.59 14.42 -4.63
C PRO A 352 19.34 13.17 -5.08
N CYS A 353 18.96 12.03 -4.49
CA CYS A 353 19.48 10.73 -4.92
C CYS A 353 19.05 10.44 -6.37
N HIS A 354 19.95 9.83 -7.14
CA HIS A 354 19.67 9.41 -8.50
C HIS A 354 18.54 8.39 -8.52
N MET A 355 17.51 8.66 -9.31
CA MET A 355 16.44 7.71 -9.59
C MET A 355 16.91 6.79 -10.71
N VAL A 356 17.16 5.53 -10.35
CA VAL A 356 17.71 4.51 -11.25
C VAL A 356 16.78 3.30 -11.27
N PHE A 357 16.54 2.78 -12.47
CA PHE A 357 15.87 1.50 -12.63
C PHE A 357 16.85 0.34 -12.38
N PRO A 358 16.53 -0.63 -11.49
CA PRO A 358 17.46 -1.70 -11.13
C PRO A 358 17.93 -2.58 -12.30
N ILE A 359 17.15 -2.68 -13.38
CA ILE A 359 17.48 -3.51 -14.54
C ILE A 359 18.18 -2.66 -15.59
N LEU A 360 19.43 -3.01 -15.90
CA LEU A 360 20.36 -2.17 -16.67
C LEU A 360 20.27 -2.35 -18.18
N LYS A 361 19.46 -3.28 -18.67
CA LYS A 361 19.29 -3.53 -20.10
C LYS A 361 17.83 -3.75 -20.46
N LYS A 362 17.50 -3.50 -21.73
CA LYS A 362 16.24 -3.94 -22.32
C LYS A 362 16.22 -5.47 -22.40
N LEU A 363 15.18 -6.07 -21.85
CA LEU A 363 14.96 -7.51 -21.80
C LEU A 363 14.38 -8.01 -23.12
N ASN A 364 14.85 -9.16 -23.58
CA ASN A 364 14.32 -9.83 -24.76
C ASN A 364 13.17 -10.77 -24.39
N VAL A 365 11.94 -10.39 -24.73
CA VAL A 365 10.70 -11.11 -24.35
C VAL A 365 10.68 -12.56 -24.83
N GLU A 366 11.21 -12.86 -26.03
CA GLU A 366 11.27 -14.23 -26.54
C GLU A 366 12.27 -15.09 -25.74
N ARG A 367 13.41 -14.51 -25.34
CA ARG A 367 14.33 -15.20 -24.43
C ARG A 367 13.73 -15.39 -23.03
N CYS A 368 12.90 -14.45 -22.57
CA CYS A 368 12.18 -14.58 -21.29
C CYS A 368 11.21 -15.75 -21.33
N LYS A 369 10.42 -15.85 -22.42
CA LYS A 369 9.52 -16.98 -22.67
C LYS A 369 10.22 -18.34 -22.61
N ASN A 370 11.45 -18.39 -23.13
CA ASN A 370 12.27 -19.59 -23.14
C ASN A 370 13.09 -19.79 -21.85
N GLY A 371 12.98 -18.90 -20.84
CA GLY A 371 13.71 -19.00 -19.58
C GLY A 371 15.22 -18.78 -19.70
N THR A 372 15.69 -18.11 -20.76
CA THR A 372 17.12 -17.91 -21.06
C THR A 372 17.56 -16.44 -20.99
N GLU A 373 16.63 -15.52 -20.72
CA GLU A 373 16.96 -14.11 -20.53
C GLU A 373 17.54 -13.89 -19.13
N GLY A 374 18.79 -13.45 -19.09
CA GLY A 374 19.41 -12.99 -17.85
C GLY A 374 19.01 -11.53 -17.59
N TRP A 375 18.48 -11.23 -16.41
CA TRP A 375 18.16 -9.88 -15.97
C TRP A 375 19.42 -9.24 -15.40
N LEU A 376 20.02 -8.28 -16.12
CA LEU A 376 21.25 -7.60 -15.66
C LEU A 376 20.86 -6.57 -14.60
N MET A 377 21.15 -6.88 -13.35
CA MET A 377 20.80 -6.08 -12.18
C MET A 377 21.93 -5.12 -11.79
N GLU A 378 21.56 -3.93 -11.32
CA GLU A 378 22.47 -3.00 -10.65
C GLU A 378 22.66 -3.41 -9.19
N GLY A 379 23.54 -4.38 -8.95
CA GLY A 379 23.80 -4.92 -7.61
C GLY A 379 24.51 -3.96 -6.65
N ARG A 380 24.96 -2.79 -7.12
CA ARG A 380 25.42 -1.69 -6.23
C ARG A 380 24.29 -1.07 -5.41
N LEU A 381 23.07 -1.11 -5.95
CA LEU A 381 21.86 -0.64 -5.28
C LEU A 381 21.20 -1.73 -4.43
N GLU A 382 21.75 -2.95 -4.43
CA GLU A 382 21.19 -4.03 -3.65
C GLU A 382 21.47 -3.82 -2.16
N ILE A 383 20.42 -3.96 -1.36
CA ILE A 383 20.47 -4.09 0.08
C ILE A 383 19.93 -5.46 0.48
N ASP A 384 20.39 -5.98 1.61
CA ASP A 384 19.85 -7.21 2.16
C ASP A 384 18.43 -7.02 2.73
N ASN A 385 17.69 -8.12 2.85
CA ASN A 385 16.31 -8.11 3.34
C ASN A 385 16.18 -7.63 4.79
N GLU A 386 17.21 -7.82 5.63
CA GLU A 386 17.22 -7.34 7.02
C GLU A 386 17.30 -5.81 7.06
N THR A 387 18.17 -5.21 6.24
CA THR A 387 18.27 -3.77 6.04
C THR A 387 16.95 -3.21 5.50
N ARG A 388 16.35 -3.84 4.48
CA ARG A 388 15.02 -3.47 3.97
C ARG A 388 13.98 -3.44 5.08
N LYS A 389 13.90 -4.50 5.88
CA LYS A 389 12.96 -4.59 7.00
C LYS A 389 13.18 -3.48 8.02
N LYS A 390 14.43 -3.22 8.43
CA LYS A 390 14.76 -2.14 9.37
C LYS A 390 14.34 -0.76 8.85
N VAL A 391 14.55 -0.49 7.56
CA VAL A 391 14.14 0.77 6.93
C VAL A 391 12.60 0.87 6.92
N TYR A 392 11.90 -0.20 6.54
CA TYR A 392 10.43 -0.23 6.60
C TYR A 392 9.87 -0.01 7.99
N ASP A 393 10.37 -0.74 8.99
CA ASP A 393 9.91 -0.62 10.38
C ASP A 393 10.14 0.82 10.88
N LYS A 394 11.27 1.44 10.52
CA LYS A 394 11.55 2.85 10.84
C LYS A 394 10.58 3.81 10.16
N ILE A 395 10.34 3.66 8.86
CA ILE A 395 9.41 4.52 8.11
C ILE A 395 7.99 4.34 8.65
N ALA A 396 7.56 3.11 8.90
CA ALA A 396 6.25 2.81 9.47
C ALA A 396 6.08 3.45 10.85
N TYR A 397 7.10 3.38 11.72
CA TYR A 397 7.07 4.03 13.03
C TYR A 397 7.05 5.56 12.94
N GLN A 398 7.86 6.16 12.07
CA GLN A 398 7.86 7.62 11.85
C GLN A 398 6.51 8.09 11.35
N GLN A 399 5.97 7.38 10.34
CA GLN A 399 4.64 7.64 9.82
C GLN A 399 3.62 7.54 10.95
N LEU A 400 3.58 6.45 11.72
CA LEU A 400 2.70 6.25 12.89
C LEU A 400 2.75 7.43 13.87
N LYS A 401 3.95 7.91 14.20
CA LYS A 401 4.14 9.07 15.07
C LYS A 401 3.53 10.34 14.48
N GLU A 402 3.81 10.63 13.20
CA GLU A 402 3.20 11.75 12.47
C GLU A 402 1.66 11.65 12.46
N GLN A 403 1.11 10.43 12.42
CA GLN A 403 -0.34 10.16 12.57
C GLN A 403 -0.89 10.62 13.90
N MET A 404 -0.26 10.20 14.99
CA MET A 404 -0.74 10.56 16.32
C MET A 404 -0.67 12.07 16.54
N GLU A 405 0.38 12.72 16.03
CA GLU A 405 0.53 14.18 16.10
C GLU A 405 -0.52 14.92 15.27
N HIS A 406 -0.77 14.46 14.03
CA HIS A 406 -1.72 15.11 13.12
C HIS A 406 -3.17 14.94 13.58
N VAL A 407 -3.54 13.74 14.02
CA VAL A 407 -4.84 13.47 14.64
C VAL A 407 -5.02 14.31 15.90
N GLY A 408 -4.00 14.38 16.77
CA GLY A 408 -4.03 15.23 17.97
C GLY A 408 -4.26 16.72 17.65
N LYS A 409 -3.53 17.26 16.66
CA LYS A 409 -3.72 18.65 16.19
C LYS A 409 -5.12 18.88 15.62
N THR A 410 -5.63 17.92 14.85
CA THR A 410 -6.94 18.00 14.21
C THR A 410 -8.07 17.90 15.22
N ALA A 411 -7.98 16.95 16.18
CA ALA A 411 -8.91 16.85 17.31
C ALA A 411 -8.95 18.14 18.13
N GLY A 412 -7.80 18.74 18.44
CA GLY A 412 -7.74 20.03 19.14
C GLY A 412 -8.26 21.22 18.33
N LYS A 413 -8.23 21.17 16.98
CA LYS A 413 -8.90 22.17 16.13
C LYS A 413 -10.42 21.97 16.15
N ILE A 414 -10.87 20.72 16.11
CA ILE A 414 -12.28 20.36 16.19
C ILE A 414 -12.85 20.80 17.55
N GLU A 415 -12.25 20.46 18.69
CA GLU A 415 -12.76 20.90 20.01
C GLU A 415 -12.93 22.42 20.12
N ARG A 416 -12.03 23.19 19.51
CA ARG A 416 -12.13 24.66 19.46
C ARG A 416 -13.27 25.17 18.58
N MET A 417 -13.59 24.47 17.49
CA MET A 417 -14.74 24.81 16.63
C MET A 417 -16.10 24.45 17.26
N TRP A 418 -16.14 23.58 18.27
CA TRP A 418 -17.38 23.20 18.98
C TRP A 418 -17.60 24.00 20.27
N MET A 419 -16.61 24.82 20.67
CA MET A 419 -16.71 25.76 21.79
C MET A 419 -17.17 27.18 21.36
N PHE A 420 -17.39 27.39 20.06
CA PHE A 420 -18.08 28.53 19.47
C PHE A 420 -19.33 28.02 18.75
#